data_AF-A0A937W404-F1
#
_entry.id   AF-A0A937W404-F1
#
_cell.length_a   1.000
_cell.length_b   1.000
_cell.length_c   1.000
_cell.angle_alpha   90.00
_cell.angle_beta   90.00
_cell.angle_gamma   90.00
#
_symmetry.space_group_name_H-M   'P 1'
#
loop_
_entity.id
_entity.type
_entity.pdbx_description
1 polymer ?
#
loop_
_entity_poly.entity_id
_entity_poly.type
_entity_poly.pdbx_seq_one_letter_code
_entity_poly.pdbx_strand_id
1 'polypeptide(L)'
;MYTTGGSVERCVVETEPVLVNDGYQETQATLLVSVDAVTVKTRAPLDDSFADLGLQVDGQEFIKIDKVVDERSAVFATSYTKIIEQFKKASVPGKRGQKPAASKVKLQLRFWPTWPATGTHEAFWSLAGFSKAYTEMAACP
;
A
#
# COMPACT_ATOMS: atom_id res chain seq x y z
N MET A 1 1.46 -30.42 28.96
CA MET A 1 1.89 -30.01 27.60
C MET A 1 1.60 -28.53 27.48
N TYR A 2 2.64 -27.69 27.44
CA TYR A 2 2.47 -26.24 27.32
C TYR A 2 2.59 -25.88 25.83
N THR A 3 1.50 -25.41 25.22
CA THR A 3 1.57 -24.68 23.95
C THR A 3 1.71 -23.21 24.27
N THR A 4 2.95 -22.71 24.26
CA THR A 4 3.25 -21.28 24.16
C THR A 4 2.87 -20.83 22.75
N GLY A 5 1.65 -20.30 22.60
CA GLY A 5 1.27 -19.48 21.46
C GLY A 5 1.97 -18.13 21.58
N GLY A 6 3.23 -18.06 21.16
CA GLY A 6 3.93 -16.79 21.01
C GLY A 6 3.37 -16.06 19.80
N SER A 7 2.55 -15.04 20.02
CA SER A 7 2.28 -14.03 19.01
C SER A 7 3.61 -13.34 18.70
N VAL A 8 4.18 -13.61 17.53
CA VAL A 8 5.31 -12.82 17.03
C VAL A 8 4.75 -11.43 16.76
N GLU A 9 5.00 -10.49 17.66
CA GLU A 9 4.68 -9.08 17.45
C GLU A 9 5.49 -8.62 16.24
N ARG A 10 4.83 -8.39 15.10
CA ARG A 10 5.48 -7.86 13.91
C ARG A 10 5.15 -6.38 13.83
N CYS A 11 6.17 -5.55 13.94
CA CYS A 11 6.02 -4.13 13.69
C CYS A 11 5.71 -3.86 12.22
N VAL A 12 4.82 -2.89 12.00
CA VAL A 12 4.41 -2.43 10.68
C VAL A 12 4.40 -0.91 10.65
N VAL A 13 4.71 -0.33 9.49
CA VAL A 13 4.37 1.06 9.17
C VAL A 13 2.98 1.05 8.56
N GLU A 14 2.06 1.82 9.14
CA GLU A 14 0.69 1.94 8.66
C GLU A 14 0.42 3.41 8.30
N THR A 15 -0.21 3.64 7.15
CA THR A 15 -0.69 4.97 6.78
C THR A 15 -2.02 5.27 7.44
N GLU A 16 -2.42 6.54 7.48
CA GLU A 16 -3.82 6.86 7.76
C GLU A 16 -4.73 6.22 6.69
N PRO A 17 -5.92 5.71 7.07
CA PRO A 17 -6.90 5.22 6.11
C PRO A 17 -7.35 6.34 5.20
N VAL A 18 -7.45 6.07 3.90
CA VAL A 18 -8.01 7.00 2.91
C VAL A 18 -9.32 6.47 2.37
N LEU A 19 -10.21 7.39 2.03
CA LEU A 19 -11.46 7.06 1.37
C LEU A 19 -11.21 6.79 -0.11
N VAL A 20 -11.76 5.69 -0.59
CA VAL A 20 -11.79 5.29 -2.01
C VAL A 20 -13.21 4.91 -2.36
N ASN A 21 -13.71 5.38 -3.50
CA ASN A 21 -15.01 4.95 -3.98
C ASN A 21 -14.90 3.52 -4.51
N ASP A 22 -15.74 2.59 -4.07
CA ASP A 22 -15.73 1.19 -4.53
C ASP A 22 -16.67 0.90 -5.71
N GLY A 23 -17.28 1.94 -6.27
CA GLY A 23 -18.31 1.86 -7.30
C GLY A 23 -19.74 1.99 -6.77
N TYR A 24 -19.95 1.84 -5.46
CA TYR A 24 -21.24 1.99 -4.80
C TYR A 24 -21.20 3.05 -3.70
N GLN A 25 -20.15 3.04 -2.89
CA GLN A 25 -20.00 3.86 -1.70
C GLN A 25 -18.52 4.22 -1.46
N GLU A 26 -18.28 5.06 -0.45
CA GLU A 26 -16.93 5.28 0.06
C GLU A 26 -16.52 4.12 0.97
N THR A 27 -15.38 3.51 0.66
CA THR A 27 -14.73 2.50 1.48
C THR A 27 -13.36 2.99 1.92
N GLN A 28 -12.74 2.30 2.87
CA GLN A 28 -11.41 2.66 3.35
C GLN A 28 -10.34 1.75 2.74
N ALA A 29 -9.23 2.35 2.37
CA ALA A 29 -7.99 1.66 2.05
C ALA A 29 -6.88 2.13 3.00
N THR A 30 -6.04 1.19 3.43
CA THR A 30 -4.88 1.45 4.27
C THR A 30 -3.66 0.76 3.69
N LEU A 31 -2.54 1.47 3.61
CA LEU A 31 -1.27 0.91 3.18
C LEU A 31 -0.45 0.52 4.42
N LEU A 32 -0.03 -0.75 4.45
CA LEU A 32 0.81 -1.33 5.49
C LEU A 32 2.13 -1.77 4.87
N VAL A 33 3.22 -1.48 5.56
CA VAL A 33 4.55 -1.95 5.22
C VAL A 33 5.08 -2.77 6.38
N SER A 34 5.52 -3.97 6.07
CA SER A 34 6.22 -4.89 6.97
C SER A 34 7.63 -5.12 6.44
N VAL A 35 8.43 -5.97 7.09
CA VAL A 35 9.83 -6.23 6.69
C VAL A 35 9.98 -7.02 5.38
N ASP A 36 8.92 -7.71 4.94
CA ASP A 36 8.94 -8.63 3.79
C ASP A 36 7.86 -8.32 2.73
N ALA A 37 6.86 -7.50 3.06
CA ALA A 37 5.80 -7.16 2.14
C ALA A 37 5.24 -5.75 2.34
N VAL A 38 4.77 -5.17 1.23
CA VAL A 38 3.81 -4.07 1.25
C VAL A 38 2.42 -4.67 1.05
N THR A 39 1.47 -4.31 1.89
CA THR A 39 0.09 -4.79 1.83
C THR A 39 -0.86 -3.60 1.80
N VAL A 40 -1.84 -3.63 0.91
CA VAL A 40 -2.97 -2.71 1.00
C VAL A 40 -4.18 -3.47 1.50
N LYS A 41 -4.75 -3.00 2.61
CA LYS A 41 -6.00 -3.52 3.15
C LYS A 41 -7.15 -2.62 2.75
N THR A 42 -8.26 -3.24 2.34
CA THR A 42 -9.52 -2.54 2.03
C THR A 42 -10.65 -3.10 2.88
N ARG A 43 -11.73 -2.34 3.07
CA ARG A 43 -12.97 -2.87 3.66
C ARG A 43 -13.83 -3.61 2.63
N ALA A 44 -13.82 -3.14 1.38
CA ALA A 44 -14.50 -3.79 0.28
C ALA A 44 -13.64 -4.93 -0.33
N PRO A 45 -14.25 -6.03 -0.81
CA PRO A 45 -13.54 -7.10 -1.51
C PRO A 45 -12.90 -6.60 -2.80
N LEU A 46 -11.68 -7.06 -3.08
CA LEU A 46 -10.92 -6.78 -4.29
C LEU A 46 -11.25 -7.79 -5.38
N ASP A 47 -11.25 -7.33 -6.62
CA ASP A 47 -11.35 -8.19 -7.79
C ASP A 47 -9.98 -8.28 -8.50
N ASP A 48 -9.29 -9.41 -8.36
CA ASP A 48 -8.01 -9.69 -9.02
C ASP A 48 -8.15 -10.49 -10.32
N SER A 49 -9.38 -10.65 -10.83
CA SER A 49 -9.64 -11.27 -12.14
C SER A 49 -9.00 -10.50 -13.31
N PHE A 50 -8.56 -9.26 -13.07
CA PHE A 50 -7.90 -8.39 -14.03
C PHE A 50 -6.46 -8.08 -13.58
N ALA A 51 -5.52 -8.10 -14.53
CA ALA A 51 -4.11 -7.85 -14.27
C ALA A 51 -3.74 -6.35 -14.20
N ASP A 52 -4.64 -5.51 -13.66
CA ASP A 52 -4.53 -4.05 -13.59
C ASP A 52 -4.57 -3.49 -12.16
N LEU A 53 -4.50 -4.33 -11.13
CA LEU A 53 -4.31 -3.93 -9.74
C LEU A 53 -2.81 -3.72 -9.46
N GLY A 54 -2.48 -2.62 -8.80
CA GLY A 54 -1.08 -2.28 -8.55
C GLY A 54 -0.89 -0.87 -8.01
N LEU A 55 0.37 -0.51 -7.79
CA LEU A 55 0.77 0.79 -7.27
C LEU A 55 1.79 1.48 -8.17
N GLN A 56 1.89 2.79 -8.02
CA GLN A 56 2.82 3.65 -8.73
C GLN A 56 3.30 4.76 -7.79
N VAL A 57 4.62 4.98 -7.73
CA VAL A 57 5.22 6.02 -6.90
C VAL A 57 5.65 7.18 -7.79
N ASP A 58 5.11 8.39 -7.58
CA ASP A 58 5.50 9.59 -8.32
C ASP A 58 5.55 9.44 -9.85
N GLY A 59 4.63 8.66 -10.44
CA GLY A 59 4.60 8.42 -11.88
C GLY A 59 5.68 7.50 -12.43
N GLN A 60 6.41 6.78 -11.57
CA GLN A 60 7.37 5.74 -11.96
C GLN A 60 6.67 4.53 -12.58
N GLU A 61 7.38 3.42 -12.77
CA GLU A 61 6.80 2.17 -13.28
C GLU A 61 5.62 1.68 -12.42
N PHE A 62 4.56 1.21 -13.07
CA PHE A 62 3.42 0.58 -12.40
C PHE A 62 3.82 -0.83 -11.93
N ILE A 63 3.76 -1.04 -10.61
CA ILE A 63 4.11 -2.31 -9.97
C ILE A 63 2.81 -3.04 -9.68
N LYS A 64 2.63 -4.21 -10.28
CA LYS A 64 1.42 -5.03 -10.10
C LYS A 64 1.42 -5.71 -8.73
N ILE A 65 0.21 -5.99 -8.22
CA ILE A 65 0.06 -6.86 -7.06
C ILE A 65 0.55 -8.27 -7.40
N ASP A 66 1.05 -8.99 -6.39
CA ASP A 66 1.37 -10.41 -6.56
C ASP A 66 0.12 -11.28 -6.45
N LYS A 67 -0.75 -10.93 -5.49
CA LYS A 67 -1.98 -11.67 -5.18
C LYS A 67 -2.91 -10.85 -4.29
N VAL A 68 -4.18 -11.25 -4.28
CA VAL A 68 -5.12 -10.90 -3.21
C VAL A 68 -5.15 -12.01 -2.16
N VAL A 69 -5.20 -11.61 -0.89
CA VAL A 69 -5.35 -12.49 0.28
C VAL A 69 -6.60 -12.08 1.06
N ASP A 70 -7.35 -13.06 1.55
CA ASP A 70 -8.59 -12.88 2.31
C ASP A 70 -9.60 -11.94 1.65
N GLU A 71 -9.61 -11.93 0.31
CA GLU A 71 -10.43 -11.08 -0.57
C GLU A 71 -10.23 -9.57 -0.41
N ARG A 72 -9.49 -9.10 0.60
CA ARG A 72 -9.43 -7.68 0.99
C ARG A 72 -8.02 -7.13 1.16
N SER A 73 -7.01 -7.95 0.87
CA SER A 73 -5.60 -7.57 1.03
C SER A 73 -4.83 -7.77 -0.26
N ALA A 74 -4.43 -6.69 -0.91
CA ALA A 74 -3.50 -6.73 -2.03
C ALA A 74 -2.05 -6.79 -1.52
N VAL A 75 -1.28 -7.81 -1.93
CA VAL A 75 0.07 -8.06 -1.42
C VAL A 75 1.13 -7.81 -2.50
N PHE A 76 2.21 -7.12 -2.12
CA PHE A 76 3.42 -6.91 -2.89
C PHE A 76 4.64 -7.40 -2.10
N ALA A 77 4.98 -8.67 -2.28
CA ALA A 77 6.15 -9.33 -1.70
C ALA A 77 7.31 -9.44 -2.72
N THR A 78 7.03 -9.82 -3.98
CA THR A 78 8.09 -10.04 -5.00
C THR A 78 8.81 -8.75 -5.35
N SER A 79 8.07 -7.64 -5.41
CA SER A 79 8.58 -6.31 -5.73
C SER A 79 8.88 -5.47 -4.49
N TYR A 80 8.88 -6.06 -3.30
CA TYR A 80 9.03 -5.37 -2.02
C TYR A 80 10.23 -4.42 -2.01
N THR A 81 11.44 -4.94 -2.27
CA THR A 81 12.68 -4.15 -2.24
C THR A 81 12.61 -2.94 -3.17
N LYS A 82 12.07 -3.14 -4.39
CA LYS A 82 11.87 -2.07 -5.37
C LYS A 82 10.92 -1.00 -4.84
N ILE A 83 9.78 -1.40 -4.27
CA ILE A 83 8.78 -0.47 -3.71
C ILE A 83 9.38 0.35 -2.56
N ILE A 84 10.08 -0.29 -1.62
CA ILE A 84 10.69 0.39 -0.48
C ILE A 84 11.75 1.38 -0.94
N GLU A 85 12.57 1.03 -1.93
CA GLU A 85 13.52 1.97 -2.51
C GLU A 85 12.82 3.18 -3.14
N GLN A 86 11.72 2.97 -3.87
CA GLN A 86 10.94 4.06 -4.44
C GLN A 86 10.33 4.94 -3.34
N PHE A 87 9.76 4.34 -2.29
CA PHE A 87 9.18 5.09 -1.17
C PHE A 87 10.24 5.91 -0.43
N LYS A 88 11.41 5.32 -0.15
CA LYS A 88 12.52 6.02 0.50
C LYS A 88 12.99 7.20 -0.35
N LYS A 89 13.28 6.98 -1.64
CA LYS A 89 13.72 8.03 -2.58
C LYS A 89 12.71 9.18 -2.66
N ALA A 90 11.43 8.86 -2.75
CA ALA A 90 10.34 9.84 -2.83
C ALA A 90 10.12 10.58 -1.48
N SER A 91 10.34 9.94 -0.34
CA SER A 91 10.15 10.58 0.97
C SER A 91 11.20 11.64 1.34
N VAL A 92 12.29 11.77 0.57
CA VAL A 92 13.36 12.75 0.86
C VAL A 92 12.96 14.14 0.36
N PRO A 93 12.99 15.19 1.20
CA PRO A 93 12.73 16.56 0.76
C PRO A 93 13.68 16.97 -0.38
N GLY A 94 13.13 17.56 -1.44
CA GLY A 94 13.93 18.15 -2.52
C GLY A 94 14.92 19.21 -1.99
N LYS A 95 15.98 19.48 -2.75
CA LYS A 95 16.99 20.51 -2.41
C LYS A 95 16.30 21.84 -2.06
N ARG A 96 16.81 22.53 -1.02
CA ARG A 96 16.35 23.88 -0.62
C ARG A 96 16.19 24.78 -1.86
N GLY A 97 14.97 25.26 -2.10
CA GLY A 97 14.65 26.17 -3.21
C GLY A 97 13.80 25.55 -4.33
N GLN A 98 13.58 24.23 -4.35
CA GLN A 98 12.56 23.62 -5.20
C GLN A 98 11.29 23.38 -4.39
N LYS A 99 10.12 23.75 -4.94
CA LYS A 99 8.83 23.35 -4.38
C LYS A 99 8.82 21.82 -4.34
N PRO A 100 8.72 21.16 -3.17
CA PRO A 100 8.67 19.72 -3.13
C PRO A 100 7.42 19.30 -3.91
N ALA A 101 7.59 18.53 -4.98
CA ALA A 101 6.47 17.75 -5.50
C ALA A 101 6.02 16.86 -4.34
N ALA A 102 4.75 16.91 -3.98
CA ALA A 102 4.22 16.08 -2.91
C ALA A 102 4.38 14.62 -3.34
N SER A 103 5.38 13.94 -2.78
CA SER A 103 5.67 12.56 -3.12
C SER A 103 4.55 11.65 -2.67
N LYS A 104 3.97 10.96 -3.64
CA LYS A 104 2.73 10.22 -3.47
C LYS A 104 2.81 8.82 -4.05
N VAL A 105 2.14 7.90 -3.36
CA VAL A 105 1.80 6.58 -3.91
C VAL A 105 0.40 6.70 -4.49
N LYS A 106 0.26 6.39 -5.77
CA LYS A 106 -1.00 6.09 -6.41
C LYS A 106 -1.22 4.59 -6.35
N LEU A 107 -2.37 4.17 -5.88
CA LEU A 107 -2.81 2.79 -5.97
C LEU A 107 -4.01 2.70 -6.89
N GLN A 108 -4.04 1.65 -7.70
CA GLN A 108 -5.11 1.32 -8.61
C GLN A 108 -5.72 0.00 -8.17
N LEU A 109 -7.01 0.03 -7.84
CA LEU A 109 -7.76 -1.11 -7.30
C LEU A 109 -8.99 -1.40 -8.16
N ARG A 110 -9.48 -2.64 -8.11
CA ARG A 110 -10.85 -2.99 -8.52
C ARG A 110 -11.56 -3.65 -7.36
N PHE A 111 -12.87 -3.45 -7.29
CA PHE A 111 -13.71 -4.00 -6.23
C PHE A 111 -14.73 -4.98 -6.78
N TRP A 112 -15.03 -6.01 -5.99
CA TRP A 112 -16.06 -6.99 -6.28
C TRP A 112 -17.35 -6.67 -5.49
N PRO A 113 -18.55 -6.76 -6.11
CA PRO A 113 -18.82 -7.12 -7.50
C PRO A 113 -18.53 -5.97 -8.48
N THR A 114 -18.17 -6.33 -9.73
CA THR A 114 -17.85 -5.34 -10.79
C THR A 114 -19.06 -4.66 -11.42
N TRP A 115 -20.27 -4.96 -10.96
CA TRP A 115 -21.52 -4.35 -11.44
C TRP A 115 -22.19 -3.55 -10.30
N PRO A 116 -22.66 -2.32 -10.54
CA PRO A 116 -22.79 -1.60 -11.81
C PRO A 116 -21.57 -0.78 -12.22
N ALA A 117 -20.58 -0.64 -11.34
CA ALA A 117 -19.39 0.17 -11.58
C ALA A 117 -18.24 -0.69 -12.13
N THR A 118 -18.03 -0.59 -13.44
CA THR A 118 -16.91 -1.25 -14.11
C THR A 118 -15.70 -0.32 -14.11
N GLY A 119 -14.57 -0.75 -13.55
CA GLY A 119 -13.32 -0.04 -13.73
C GLY A 119 -12.37 -0.13 -12.55
N THR A 120 -11.30 0.65 -12.65
CA THR A 120 -10.32 0.80 -11.58
C THR A 120 -10.59 2.09 -10.80
N HIS A 121 -10.23 2.06 -9.53
CA HIS A 121 -10.41 3.12 -8.56
C HIS A 121 -9.05 3.49 -7.97
N GLU A 122 -8.86 4.77 -7.72
CA GLU A 122 -7.57 5.31 -7.32
C GLU A 122 -7.57 5.75 -5.87
N ALA A 123 -6.52 5.37 -5.14
CA ALA A 123 -6.24 5.85 -3.80
C ALA A 123 -4.84 6.50 -3.77
N PHE A 124 -4.68 7.54 -2.96
CA PHE A 124 -3.42 8.28 -2.88
C PHE A 124 -2.97 8.43 -1.43
N TRP A 125 -1.69 8.14 -1.18
CA TRP A 125 -1.05 8.44 0.11
C TRP A 125 0.16 9.34 -0.09
N SER A 126 0.40 10.21 0.88
CA SER A 126 1.64 10.94 1.02
C SER A 126 2.74 10.02 1.57
N LEU A 127 3.95 10.13 1.02
CA LEU A 127 5.13 9.46 1.55
C LEU A 127 5.93 10.31 2.54
N ALA A 128 5.38 11.45 2.95
CA ALA A 128 6.01 12.30 3.96
C ALA A 128 6.26 11.51 5.25
N GLY A 129 7.50 11.54 5.74
CA GLY A 129 7.88 10.84 6.97
C GLY A 129 8.12 9.32 6.83
N PHE A 130 7.89 8.73 5.66
CA PHE A 130 8.01 7.28 5.46
C PHE A 130 9.40 6.73 5.84
N SER A 131 10.49 7.37 5.39
CA SER A 131 11.86 6.88 5.69
C SER A 131 12.14 6.78 7.18
N LYS A 132 11.62 7.72 7.98
CA LYS A 132 11.78 7.70 9.43
C LYS A 132 11.00 6.55 10.05
N ALA A 133 9.70 6.45 9.73
CA ALA A 133 8.83 5.39 10.24
C ALA A 133 9.34 3.99 9.86
N TYR A 134 9.83 3.81 8.63
CA TYR A 134 10.40 2.54 8.18
C TYR A 134 11.66 2.17 8.96
N THR A 135 12.53 3.15 9.28
CA THR A 135 13.74 2.90 10.07
C THR A 135 13.39 2.46 11.49
N GLU A 136 12.39 3.09 12.11
CA GLU A 136 11.88 2.71 13.43
C GLU A 136 11.23 1.32 13.42
N MET A 137 10.41 1.01 12.41
CA MET A 137 9.82 -0.32 12.22
C MET A 137 10.90 -1.40 12.03
N ALA A 138 11.94 -1.13 11.26
CA ALA A 138 13.02 -2.10 11.02
C ALA A 138 13.91 -2.33 12.26
N ALA A 139 13.86 -1.43 13.25
CA ALA A 139 14.57 -1.57 14.52
C ALA A 139 13.71 -2.23 15.61
N CYS A 140 12.43 -2.49 15.33
CA CYS A 140 11.54 -3.17 16.25
C CYS A 140 11.90 -4.68 16.34
N PRO A 141 12.02 -5.23 17.56
CA PRO A 141 12.45 -6.61 17.79
C PRO A 141 11.43 -7.67 17.37
#